data_AF-A0AAX5NPZ1-F1
#
_entry.id   AF-A0AAX5NPZ1-F1
#
_cell.length_a   1.000
_cell.length_b   1.000
_cell.length_c   1.000
_cell.angle_alpha   90.00
_cell.angle_beta   90.00
_cell.angle_gamma   90.00
#
_symmetry.space_group_name_H-M   'P 1'
#
loop_
_entity.id
_entity.type
_entity.pdbx_description
1 polymer ?
#
loop_
_entity_poly.entity_id
_entity_poly.type
_entity_poly.pdbx_seq_one_letter_code
_entity_poly.pdbx_strand_id
1 'polypeptide(L)'
;MWSIGNEMPDQTTDQGVIIARNLTAYCHDEDPTRPTSLGCNKRDAVFRDIVNQVDIFGLNYFHKTYPVFKEQTPTRRYHASETSSGTSSRGEYFF
;
A
#
# COMPACT_ATOMS: atom_id res chain seq x y z
N MET A 1 7.68 -1.80 10.98
CA MET A 1 6.75 -2.22 9.92
C MET A 1 7.54 -3.07 8.94
N TRP A 2 6.93 -4.11 8.39
CA TRP A 2 7.50 -4.95 7.34
C TRP A 2 6.76 -4.67 6.03
N SER A 3 7.45 -4.11 5.03
CA SER A 3 6.85 -3.97 3.70
C SER A 3 6.98 -5.29 2.96
N ILE A 4 5.87 -5.95 2.66
CA ILE A 4 5.84 -7.25 1.96
C ILE A 4 5.95 -7.11 0.43
N GLY A 5 5.96 -5.88 -0.08
CA GLY A 5 6.12 -5.60 -1.51
C GLY A 5 5.95 -4.13 -1.85
N ASN A 6 6.31 -3.79 -3.09
CA ASN A 6 6.10 -2.47 -3.67
C ASN A 6 5.57 -2.62 -5.10
N GLU A 7 4.42 -2.00 -5.39
CA GLU A 7 3.83 -1.91 -6.73
C GLU A 7 3.68 -3.25 -7.45
N MET A 8 3.41 -4.32 -6.69
CA MET A 8 3.34 -5.67 -7.23
C MET A 8 2.29 -5.76 -8.34
N PRO A 9 2.60 -6.40 -9.48
CA PRO A 9 1.67 -6.48 -10.62
C PRO A 9 0.35 -7.15 -10.25
N ASP A 10 0.38 -8.07 -9.29
CA ASP A 10 -0.74 -8.92 -8.91
C ASP A 10 -1.72 -8.25 -7.93
N GLN A 11 -1.47 -7.00 -7.51
CA GLN A 11 -2.20 -6.29 -6.45
C GLN A 11 -3.72 -6.10 -6.69
N THR A 12 -4.22 -6.37 -7.91
CA THR A 12 -5.64 -6.34 -8.27
C THR A 12 -6.21 -7.71 -8.67
N THR A 13 -5.50 -8.79 -8.35
CA THR A 13 -5.85 -10.17 -8.68
C THR A 13 -6.12 -10.99 -7.42
N ASP A 14 -6.88 -12.08 -7.54
CA ASP A 14 -7.13 -13.00 -6.41
C ASP A 14 -5.83 -13.67 -5.94
N GLN A 15 -4.91 -13.93 -6.88
CA GLN A 15 -3.58 -14.44 -6.55
C GLN A 15 -2.79 -13.45 -5.69
N GLY A 16 -2.88 -12.15 -5.98
CA GLY A 16 -2.25 -11.11 -5.15
C GLY A 16 -2.79 -11.07 -3.73
N VAL A 17 -4.09 -11.32 -3.52
CA VAL A 17 -4.68 -11.44 -2.18
C VAL A 17 -4.07 -12.63 -1.43
N ILE A 18 -3.95 -13.79 -2.09
CA ILE A 18 -3.36 -14.99 -1.49
C ILE A 18 -1.88 -14.76 -1.13
N ILE A 19 -1.12 -14.14 -2.04
CA ILE A 19 0.29 -13.81 -1.81
C ILE A 19 0.42 -12.85 -0.61
N ALA A 20 -0.35 -11.76 -0.58
CA ALA A 20 -0.31 -10.78 0.51
C ALA A 20 -0.63 -11.42 1.87
N ARG A 21 -1.66 -12.27 1.92
CA ARG A 21 -2.05 -13.00 3.13
C ARG A 21 -0.91 -13.90 3.63
N ASN A 22 -0.30 -14.68 2.74
CA ASN A 22 0.75 -15.62 3.11
C ASN A 22 2.01 -14.88 3.57
N LEU A 23 2.42 -13.83 2.87
CA LEU A 23 3.58 -13.02 3.26
C LEU A 23 3.35 -12.30 4.59
N THR A 24 2.15 -11.78 4.83
CA THR A 24 1.80 -11.20 6.14
C THR A 24 1.89 -12.25 7.25
N ALA A 25 1.37 -13.46 7.01
CA ALA A 25 1.46 -14.54 7.98
C ALA A 25 2.91 -14.91 8.31
N TYR A 26 3.79 -15.00 7.30
CA TYR A 26 5.23 -15.25 7.53
C TYR A 26 5.90 -14.13 8.32
N CYS A 27 5.58 -12.86 8.05
CA CYS A 27 6.11 -11.75 8.83
C CYS A 27 5.66 -11.81 10.30
N HIS A 28 4.42 -12.20 10.58
CA HIS A 28 3.91 -12.31 11.95
C HIS A 28 4.42 -13.54 12.69
N ASP A 29 4.70 -14.63 11.99
CA ASP A 29 5.33 -15.84 12.55
C ASP A 29 6.75 -15.52 13.06
N GLU A 30 7.51 -14.77 12.26
CA GLU A 30 8.89 -14.36 12.60
C GLU A 30 8.95 -13.16 13.58
N ASP A 31 8.06 -12.18 13.42
CA ASP A 31 8.02 -10.99 14.26
C ASP A 31 6.59 -10.41 14.38
N PRO A 32 5.82 -10.83 15.40
CA PRO A 32 4.48 -10.31 15.62
C PRO A 32 4.48 -8.89 16.22
N THR A 33 5.64 -8.31 16.56
CA THR A 33 5.71 -7.00 17.24
C THR A 33 5.63 -5.82 16.27
N ARG A 34 5.77 -6.06 14.97
CA ARG A 34 5.78 -5.03 13.93
C ARG A 34 4.69 -5.28 12.89
N PRO A 35 3.94 -4.23 12.47
CA PRO A 35 2.87 -4.38 11.49
C PRO A 35 3.40 -4.62 10.08
N THR A 36 2.64 -5.30 9.23
CA THR A 36 2.92 -5.44 7.80
C THR A 36 2.29 -4.33 6.96
N SER A 37 2.85 -4.08 5.78
CA SER A 37 2.33 -3.12 4.80
C SER A 37 2.67 -3.54 3.37
N LEU A 38 1.91 -3.01 2.40
CA LEU A 38 2.12 -3.21 0.97
C LEU A 38 1.82 -1.89 0.25
N GLY A 39 2.80 -1.36 -0.48
CA GLY A 39 2.65 -0.16 -1.30
C GLY A 39 1.96 -0.47 -2.62
N CYS A 40 0.76 0.07 -2.84
CA CYS A 40 -0.06 -0.22 -4.03
C CYS A 40 -0.18 1.01 -4.95
N ASN A 41 0.11 0.83 -6.24
CA ASN A 41 0.01 1.84 -7.30
C ASN A 41 -1.10 1.54 -8.33
N LYS A 42 -2.00 0.60 -8.06
CA LYS A 42 -3.27 0.49 -8.79
C LYS A 42 -4.37 1.15 -7.97
N ARG A 43 -5.04 2.15 -8.56
CA ARG A 43 -6.18 2.84 -7.95
C ARG A 43 -7.22 1.84 -7.43
N ASP A 44 -7.49 0.78 -8.19
CA ASP A 44 -8.56 -0.17 -7.88
C ASP A 44 -8.19 -1.14 -6.74
N ALA A 45 -6.93 -1.17 -6.28
CA ALA A 45 -6.52 -1.99 -5.14
C ALA A 45 -7.30 -1.62 -3.87
N VAL A 46 -7.73 -0.36 -3.72
CA VAL A 46 -8.53 0.10 -2.56
C VAL A 46 -9.90 -0.55 -2.45
N PHE A 47 -10.43 -1.09 -3.56
CA PHE A 47 -11.73 -1.75 -3.62
C PHE A 47 -11.63 -3.29 -3.55
N ARG A 48 -10.42 -3.82 -3.30
CA ARG A 48 -10.12 -5.25 -3.33
C ARG A 48 -9.79 -5.74 -1.93
N ASP A 49 -9.96 -7.05 -1.72
CA ASP A 49 -9.71 -7.67 -0.42
C ASP A 49 -8.23 -7.63 0.00
N ILE A 50 -7.30 -7.32 -0.90
CA ILE A 50 -5.88 -7.11 -0.57
C ILE A 50 -5.68 -6.07 0.54
N VAL A 51 -6.60 -5.09 0.65
CA VAL A 51 -6.62 -4.09 1.73
C VAL A 51 -6.70 -4.75 3.10
N ASN A 52 -7.34 -5.91 3.22
CA ASN A 52 -7.52 -6.65 4.47
C ASN A 52 -6.35 -7.62 4.78
N GLN A 53 -5.43 -7.82 3.83
CA GLN A 53 -4.37 -8.83 3.96
C GLN A 53 -3.03 -8.28 4.50
N VAL A 54 -2.99 -7.02 4.93
CA VAL A 54 -1.84 -6.36 5.59
C VAL A 54 -2.31 -5.61 6.83
N ASP A 55 -1.45 -5.23 7.77
CA ASP A 55 -1.90 -4.47 8.95
C ASP A 55 -2.17 -2.99 8.68
N ILE A 56 -1.39 -2.39 7.78
CA ILE A 56 -1.48 -0.99 7.38
C ILE A 56 -1.34 -0.91 5.85
N PHE A 57 -2.39 -0.48 5.17
CA PHE A 57 -2.41 -0.42 3.70
C PHE A 57 -1.58 0.76 3.16
N GLY A 58 -0.75 0.54 2.15
CA GLY A 58 0.07 1.57 1.53
C GLY A 58 -0.52 2.06 0.21
N LEU A 59 -0.72 3.37 0.08
CA LEU A 59 -1.17 4.02 -1.15
C LEU A 59 -0.03 4.80 -1.82
N ASN A 60 0.36 4.38 -3.02
CA ASN A 60 1.33 5.10 -3.85
C ASN A 60 0.56 6.09 -4.75
N TYR A 61 0.88 7.38 -4.67
CA TYR A 61 0.42 8.44 -5.60
C TYR A 61 -1.09 8.78 -5.64
N PHE A 62 -1.96 8.01 -4.99
CA PHE A 62 -3.41 8.19 -5.03
C PHE A 62 -4.00 9.00 -3.87
N HIS A 63 -3.47 10.19 -3.57
CA HIS A 63 -4.00 11.05 -2.50
C HIS A 63 -5.51 11.37 -2.64
N LYS A 64 -6.02 11.42 -3.88
CA LYS A 64 -7.45 11.67 -4.16
C LYS A 64 -8.37 10.52 -3.73
N THR A 65 -7.84 9.31 -3.52
CA THR A 65 -8.66 8.17 -3.06
C THR A 65 -8.73 8.06 -1.54
N TYR A 66 -7.99 8.86 -0.78
CA TYR A 66 -8.00 8.79 0.70
C TYR A 66 -9.38 9.02 1.32
N PRO A 67 -10.23 9.94 0.84
CA PRO A 67 -11.59 10.08 1.35
C PRO A 67 -12.42 8.82 1.12
N VAL A 68 -12.37 8.26 -0.09
CA VAL A 68 -13.10 7.05 -0.48
C VAL A 68 -12.63 5.84 0.34
N PHE A 69 -11.32 5.69 0.52
CA PHE A 69 -10.75 4.62 1.35
C PHE A 69 -11.25 4.71 2.80
N LYS A 70 -11.24 5.91 3.38
CA LYS A 70 -11.73 6.15 4.75
C LYS A 70 -13.21 5.85 4.90
N GLU A 71 -14.02 6.19 3.91
CA GLU A 71 -15.46 5.91 3.90
C GLU A 71 -15.76 4.40 3.81
N GLN A 72 -15.06 3.69 2.92
CA GLN A 72 -15.30 2.26 2.66
C GLN A 72 -14.70 1.34 3.71
N THR A 73 -13.58 1.74 4.33
CA THR A 73 -12.82 0.91 5.26
C THR A 73 -12.52 1.66 6.57
N PRO A 74 -13.54 2.12 7.30
CA PRO A 74 -13.39 3.09 8.41
C PRO A 74 -12.51 2.59 9.57
N THR A 75 -12.34 1.28 9.73
CA THR A 75 -11.50 0.67 10.77
C THR A 75 -10.08 0.32 10.31
N ARG A 76 -9.81 0.40 9.00
CA ARG A 76 -8.52 0.01 8.42
C ARG A 76 -7.53 1.17 8.50
N ARG A 77 -6.29 0.85 8.85
CA ARG A 77 -5.18 1.82 8.86
C ARG A 77 -4.56 1.87 7.47
N TYR A 78 -4.19 3.08 7.04
CA TYR A 78 -3.46 3.28 5.80
C TYR A 78 -2.41 4.39 5.96
N HIS A 79 -1.44 4.40 5.06
CA HIS A 79 -0.46 5.48 4.93
C HIS A 79 -0.15 5.76 3.46
N ALA A 80 0.44 6.93 3.22
CA ALA A 80 0.95 7.32 1.91
C ALA A 80 2.35 6.74 1.72
N SER A 81 2.45 5.51 1.23
CA SER A 81 3.74 4.79 1.11
C SER A 81 4.69 5.43 0.11
N GLU A 82 4.16 6.05 -0.95
CA GLU A 82 4.95 6.76 -1.95
C GLU A 82 4.17 7.98 -2.46
N THR A 83 4.82 9.14 -2.56
CA THR A 83 4.17 10.40 -2.95
C THR A 83 5.10 11.27 -3.79
N SER A 84 4.53 12.36 -4.36
CA SER A 84 5.23 13.35 -5.17
C SER A 84 5.67 12.83 -6.53
N SER A 85 6.76 12.05 -6.61
CA SER A 85 7.50 11.80 -7.86
C SER A 85 7.94 13.09 -8.60
N GLY A 86 7.94 14.24 -7.92
CA GLY A 86 8.45 15.49 -8.45
C GLY A 86 9.97 15.44 -8.60
N THR A 87 10.47 15.79 -9.78
CA THR A 87 11.90 15.84 -10.08
C THR A 87 12.40 17.28 -10.09
N SER A 88 13.59 17.52 -9.54
CA SER A 88 14.29 18.80 -9.66
C SER A 88 15.79 18.57 -9.80
N SER A 89 16.47 19.49 -10.46
CA SER A 89 17.94 19.56 -10.51
C SER A 89 18.38 20.71 -9.62
N ARG A 90 19.25 20.43 -8.64
CA ARG A 90 19.72 21.44 -7.68
C ARG A 90 20.40 22.60 -8.41
N GLY A 91 19.81 23.79 -8.37
CA GLY A 91 20.33 25.02 -8.98
C GLY A 91 19.77 25.35 -10.36
N GLU A 92 18.84 24.53 -10.89
CA GLU A 92 18.18 24.79 -12.17
C GLU A 92 16.82 25.47 -11.95
N TYR A 93 16.55 26.52 -12.72
CA TYR A 93 15.33 27.32 -12.64
C TYR A 93 14.76 27.52 -14.06
N PHE A 94 13.48 27.18 -14.25
CA PHE A 94 12.76 27.35 -15.52
C PHE A 94 11.72 28.46 -15.35
N PHE A 95 11.79 29.49 -16.20
CA PHE A 95 10.94 30.68 -16.18
C PHE A 95 10.28 30.92 -17.53
#